data_AF-A0A915V4L3-F1
#
_entry.id   AF-A0A915V4L3-F1
#
_cell.length_a   1.000
_cell.length_b   1.000
_cell.length_c   1.000
_cell.angle_alpha   90.00
_cell.angle_beta   90.00
_cell.angle_gamma   90.00
#
_symmetry.space_group_name_H-M   'P 1'
#
loop_
_entity.id
_entity.type
_entity.pdbx_description
1 polymer ?
#
loop_
_entity_poly.entity_id
_entity_poly.type
_entity_poly.pdbx_seq_one_letter_code
_entity_poly.pdbx_strand_id
1 'polypeptide(L)'
;MLLTFLLFLIAFGAVLVLERFVHRRLQEVFLLLTGHIEAATLLYSLVLLPGVALHEVSHAVMAALLGVRVRRLSLRPERQRNGVVRLGYVEVLRSDALRTSLIGAAPLFSGIAALILIGALVFDLGSMQLALADGSTQGVIDRLLALPRATDSWLWIYIVFAIANSMMPSSSDTQSWPPVIGFIAIFGAALLLVGGTGLISAVAPFAQDAARWLTAAFALTAFIDLVVIAALVLLARSIALLTGRRVEFK
;
A
#
# COMPACT_ATOMS: atom_id res chain seq x y z
N MET A 1 16.42 -7.03 -17.60
CA MET A 1 15.00 -7.39 -17.37
C MET A 1 14.82 -8.23 -16.11
N LEU A 2 15.34 -9.46 -16.05
CA LEU A 2 15.09 -10.38 -14.92
C LEU A 2 15.44 -9.79 -13.55
N LEU A 3 16.59 -9.12 -13.42
CA LEU A 3 16.99 -8.43 -12.19
C LEU A 3 15.97 -7.36 -11.76
N THR A 4 15.48 -6.55 -12.70
CA THR A 4 14.51 -5.49 -12.42
C THR A 4 13.20 -6.07 -11.87
N PHE A 5 12.69 -7.14 -12.48
CA PHE A 5 11.50 -7.81 -11.97
C PHE A 5 11.73 -8.47 -10.61
N LEU A 6 12.91 -9.06 -10.39
CA LEU A 6 13.27 -9.62 -9.09
C LEU A 6 13.29 -8.54 -8.00
N LEU A 7 13.93 -7.40 -8.26
CA LEU A 7 13.96 -6.27 -7.33
C LEU A 7 12.56 -5.71 -7.06
N PHE A 8 11.73 -5.60 -8.09
CA PHE A 8 10.31 -5.23 -7.94
C PHE A 8 9.59 -6.20 -6.99
N LEU A 9 9.72 -7.52 -7.21
CA LEU A 9 9.07 -8.54 -6.37
C LEU A 9 9.57 -8.49 -4.94
N ILE A 10 10.88 -8.26 -4.73
CA ILE A 10 11.47 -8.10 -3.40
C ILE A 10 10.92 -6.85 -2.71
N ALA A 11 10.90 -5.70 -3.40
CA ALA A 11 10.41 -4.43 -2.84
C ALA A 11 8.92 -4.51 -2.51
N PHE A 12 8.11 -5.06 -3.42
CA PHE A 12 6.69 -5.29 -3.18
C PHE A 12 6.46 -6.25 -2.01
N GLY A 13 7.15 -7.40 -2.00
CA GLY A 13 7.09 -8.37 -0.90
C GLY A 13 7.50 -7.77 0.45
N ALA A 14 8.49 -6.88 0.47
CA ALA A 14 8.90 -6.15 1.66
C ALA A 14 7.77 -5.28 2.20
N VAL A 15 7.09 -4.49 1.35
CA VAL A 15 5.94 -3.67 1.75
C VAL A 15 4.82 -4.54 2.34
N LEU A 16 4.48 -5.68 1.72
CA LEU A 16 3.43 -6.59 2.24
C LEU A 16 3.74 -7.14 3.64
N VAL A 17 5.01 -7.39 3.91
CA VAL A 17 5.47 -7.91 5.20
C VAL A 17 5.50 -6.77 6.22
N LEU A 18 6.11 -5.63 5.86
CA LEU A 18 6.27 -4.48 6.75
C LEU A 18 4.93 -3.86 7.15
N GLU A 19 3.97 -3.77 6.23
CA GLU A 19 2.61 -3.30 6.51
C GLU A 19 1.98 -4.05 7.71
N ARG A 20 2.09 -5.40 7.72
CA ARG A 20 1.57 -6.22 8.84
C ARG A 20 2.25 -5.88 10.16
N PHE A 21 3.56 -5.61 10.13
CA PHE A 21 4.29 -5.16 11.32
C PHE A 21 3.84 -3.77 11.75
N VAL A 22 3.69 -2.82 10.81
CA VAL A 22 3.21 -1.46 11.08
C VAL A 22 1.87 -1.51 11.80
N HIS A 23 0.87 -2.21 11.26
CA HIS A 23 -0.46 -2.30 11.87
C HIS A 23 -0.40 -2.86 13.29
N ARG A 24 0.34 -3.94 13.49
CA ARG A 24 0.52 -4.55 14.82
C ARG A 24 1.21 -3.59 15.80
N ARG A 25 2.28 -2.91 15.36
CA ARG A 25 3.04 -1.97 16.20
C ARG A 25 2.21 -0.74 16.55
N LEU A 26 1.44 -0.19 15.62
CA LEU A 26 0.54 0.95 15.88
C LEU A 26 -0.52 0.57 16.93
N GLN A 27 -1.18 -0.58 16.74
CA GLN A 27 -2.17 -1.07 17.71
C GLN A 27 -1.57 -1.30 19.09
N GLU A 28 -0.37 -1.88 19.17
CA GLU A 28 0.35 -2.08 20.44
C GLU A 28 0.61 -0.76 21.16
N VAL A 29 1.21 0.21 20.45
CA VAL A 29 1.56 1.51 21.02
C VAL A 29 0.31 2.21 21.53
N PHE A 30 -0.75 2.29 20.73
CA PHE A 30 -1.97 2.98 21.14
C PHE A 30 -2.72 2.27 22.27
N LEU A 31 -2.66 0.93 22.33
CA LEU A 31 -3.22 0.18 23.45
C LEU A 31 -2.42 0.38 24.74
N LEU A 32 -1.07 0.40 24.66
CA LEU A 32 -0.20 0.71 25.80
C LEU A 32 -0.46 2.12 26.34
N LEU A 33 -0.57 3.10 25.45
CA LEU A 33 -0.83 4.50 25.80
C LEU A 33 -2.19 4.71 26.46
N THR A 34 -3.25 4.18 25.85
CA THR A 34 -4.62 4.49 26.28
C THR A 34 -5.15 3.52 27.34
N GLY A 35 -4.71 2.27 27.33
CA GLY A 35 -5.28 1.18 28.14
C GLY A 35 -6.70 0.76 27.76
N HIS A 36 -7.28 1.34 26.69
CA HIS A 36 -8.67 1.11 26.27
C HIS A 36 -8.70 0.77 24.77
N ILE A 37 -9.37 -0.33 24.42
CA ILE A 37 -9.37 -0.86 23.05
C ILE A 37 -10.03 0.13 22.07
N GLU A 38 -11.10 0.78 22.49
CA GLU A 38 -11.86 1.73 21.67
C GLU A 38 -11.03 2.98 21.36
N ALA A 39 -10.38 3.56 22.37
CA ALA A 39 -9.52 4.72 22.21
C ALA A 39 -8.28 4.39 21.35
N ALA A 40 -7.68 3.21 21.56
CA ALA A 40 -6.56 2.75 20.75
C ALA A 40 -6.96 2.57 19.27
N THR A 41 -8.15 2.01 19.03
CA THR A 41 -8.70 1.83 17.68
C THR A 41 -8.95 3.17 16.99
N LEU A 42 -9.46 4.16 17.72
CA LEU A 42 -9.68 5.50 17.17
C LEU A 42 -8.37 6.17 16.78
N LEU A 43 -7.36 6.16 17.65
CA LEU A 43 -6.04 6.76 17.35
C LEU A 43 -5.36 6.06 16.17
N TYR A 44 -5.39 4.73 16.15
CA TYR A 44 -4.93 3.93 15.03
C TYR A 44 -5.62 4.31 13.71
N SER A 45 -6.94 4.44 13.73
CA SER A 45 -7.73 4.84 12.56
C SER A 45 -7.44 6.27 12.11
N LEU A 46 -7.18 7.20 13.05
CA LEU A 46 -6.87 8.58 12.72
C LEU A 46 -5.52 8.71 12.01
N VAL A 47 -4.51 7.94 12.43
CA VAL A 47 -3.20 7.93 11.77
C VAL A 47 -3.31 7.48 10.31
N LEU A 48 -4.07 6.41 10.05
CA LEU A 48 -4.23 5.85 8.70
C LEU A 48 -5.36 6.49 7.89
N LEU A 49 -6.08 7.48 8.45
CA LEU A 49 -7.27 8.06 7.85
C LEU A 49 -7.05 8.57 6.43
N PRO A 50 -5.95 9.27 6.07
CA PRO A 50 -5.75 9.72 4.69
C PRO A 50 -5.70 8.57 3.69
N GLY A 51 -5.02 7.48 4.06
CA GLY A 51 -4.93 6.27 3.24
C GLY A 51 -6.25 5.54 3.13
N VAL A 52 -6.95 5.35 4.25
CA VAL A 52 -8.30 4.75 4.29
C VAL A 52 -9.29 5.57 3.47
N ALA A 53 -9.23 6.91 3.55
CA ALA A 53 -10.07 7.78 2.75
C ALA A 53 -9.78 7.61 1.25
N LEU A 54 -8.51 7.59 0.85
CA LEU A 54 -8.12 7.34 -0.54
C LEU A 54 -8.65 5.97 -1.00
N HIS A 55 -8.53 4.94 -0.16
CA HIS A 55 -8.96 3.58 -0.44
C HIS A 55 -10.47 3.50 -0.70
N GLU A 56 -11.27 3.95 0.26
CA GLU A 56 -12.73 3.87 0.17
C GLU A 56 -13.29 4.80 -0.92
N VAL A 57 -12.71 5.99 -1.11
CA VAL A 57 -13.10 6.88 -2.21
C VAL A 57 -12.77 6.26 -3.57
N SER A 58 -11.67 5.52 -3.70
CA SER A 58 -11.31 4.84 -4.95
C SER A 58 -12.37 3.81 -5.35
N HIS A 59 -12.88 3.04 -4.38
CA HIS A 59 -14.02 2.14 -4.60
C HIS A 59 -15.24 2.90 -5.11
N ALA A 60 -15.61 3.99 -4.44
CA ALA A 60 -16.78 4.78 -4.77
C ALA A 60 -16.68 5.44 -6.17
N VAL A 61 -15.51 6.00 -6.49
CA VAL A 61 -15.24 6.62 -7.79
C VAL A 61 -15.29 5.58 -8.90
N MET A 62 -14.63 4.43 -8.73
CA MET A 62 -14.67 3.36 -9.73
C MET A 62 -16.08 2.82 -9.92
N ALA A 63 -16.85 2.64 -8.84
CA ALA A 63 -18.24 2.23 -8.91
C ALA A 63 -19.08 3.24 -9.71
N ALA A 64 -18.91 4.55 -9.46
CA ALA A 64 -19.59 5.60 -10.20
C ALA A 64 -19.23 5.60 -11.70
N LEU A 65 -17.95 5.47 -12.03
CA LEU A 65 -17.47 5.39 -13.43
C LEU A 65 -18.06 4.18 -14.18
N LEU A 66 -18.27 3.06 -13.48
CA LEU A 66 -18.85 1.84 -14.03
C LEU A 66 -20.39 1.79 -13.96
N GLY A 67 -21.03 2.89 -13.52
CA GLY A 67 -22.48 2.99 -13.39
C GLY A 67 -23.07 2.10 -12.29
N VAL A 68 -22.27 1.70 -11.30
CA VAL A 68 -22.72 0.90 -10.16
C VAL A 68 -23.02 1.82 -8.97
N ARG A 69 -24.22 1.69 -8.38
CA ARG A 69 -24.63 2.57 -7.28
C ARG A 69 -23.89 2.24 -5.99
N VAL A 70 -23.32 3.28 -5.37
CA VAL A 70 -22.78 3.26 -4.01
C VAL A 70 -23.94 3.48 -3.03
N ARG A 71 -24.11 2.57 -2.07
CA ARG A 71 -25.16 2.65 -1.04
C ARG A 71 -24.68 3.41 0.20
N ARG A 72 -23.47 3.10 0.65
CA ARG A 72 -22.92 3.62 1.90
C ARG A 72 -21.42 3.76 1.78
N LEU A 73 -20.89 4.84 2.34
CA LEU A 73 -19.48 5.11 2.52
C LEU A 73 -19.29 5.51 3.98
N SER A 74 -18.36 4.87 4.68
CA SER A 74 -18.01 5.19 6.06
C SER A 74 -16.50 5.11 6.25
N LEU A 75 -15.93 6.13 6.88
CA LEU A 75 -14.53 6.16 7.29
C LEU A 75 -14.37 5.94 8.80
N ARG A 76 -15.44 5.50 9.47
CA ARG A 76 -15.42 5.25 10.92
C ARG A 76 -14.98 3.83 11.17
N PRO A 77 -14.05 3.61 12.12
CA PRO A 77 -13.63 2.27 12.47
C PRO A 77 -14.77 1.54 13.18
N GLU A 78 -15.01 0.30 12.79
CA GLU A 78 -16.01 -0.58 13.39
C GLU A 78 -15.36 -1.92 13.75
N ARG A 79 -15.62 -2.41 14.97
CA ARG A 79 -15.13 -3.70 15.42
C ARG A 79 -16.06 -4.81 14.94
N GLN A 80 -15.52 -5.78 14.22
CA GLN A 80 -16.28 -6.93 13.76
C GLN A 80 -16.41 -7.99 14.86
N ARG A 81 -17.40 -8.88 14.73
CA ARG A 81 -17.70 -9.97 15.69
C ARG A 81 -16.53 -10.94 15.87
N ASN A 82 -15.67 -11.09 14.87
CA ASN A 82 -14.46 -11.91 14.91
C ASN A 82 -13.26 -11.22 15.58
N GLY A 83 -13.45 -10.03 16.15
CA GLY A 83 -12.39 -9.24 16.79
C GLY A 83 -11.54 -8.41 15.84
N VAL A 84 -11.71 -8.55 14.52
CA VAL A 84 -10.99 -7.76 13.52
C VAL A 84 -11.55 -6.33 13.48
N VAL A 85 -10.65 -5.35 13.48
CA VAL A 85 -11.01 -3.93 13.30
C VAL A 85 -11.14 -3.65 11.81
N ARG A 86 -12.30 -3.15 11.40
CA ARG A 86 -12.53 -2.60 10.06
C ARG A 86 -12.34 -1.08 10.13
N LEU A 87 -11.39 -0.53 9.38
CA LEU A 87 -11.09 0.90 9.42
C LEU A 87 -12.10 1.78 8.67
N GLY A 88 -12.61 1.26 7.55
CA GLY A 88 -13.57 1.93 6.69
C GLY A 88 -14.33 0.93 5.84
N TYR A 89 -15.35 1.43 5.13
CA TYR A 89 -16.05 0.66 4.12
C TYR A 89 -16.83 1.48 3.12
N VAL A 90 -16.92 0.88 1.93
CA VAL A 90 -17.89 1.18 0.90
C VAL A 90 -18.78 -0.03 0.65
N GLU A 91 -20.08 0.21 0.62
CA GLU A 91 -21.09 -0.74 0.17
C GLU A 91 -21.52 -0.36 -1.26
N VAL A 92 -21.18 -1.22 -2.22
CA VAL A 92 -21.62 -1.11 -3.61
C VAL A 92 -22.72 -2.14 -3.88
N LEU A 93 -23.68 -1.82 -4.74
CA LEU A 93 -24.64 -2.82 -5.22
C LEU A 93 -23.93 -3.97 -5.95
N ARG A 94 -24.53 -5.17 -5.90
CA ARG A 94 -24.04 -6.32 -6.66
C ARG A 94 -23.96 -5.98 -8.15
N SER A 95 -22.83 -6.33 -8.76
CA SER A 95 -22.54 -6.18 -10.17
C SER A 95 -21.94 -7.46 -10.74
N ASP A 96 -21.69 -7.49 -12.05
CA ASP A 96 -20.96 -8.57 -12.70
C ASP A 96 -19.51 -8.68 -12.20
N ALA A 97 -18.86 -9.81 -12.50
CA ALA A 97 -17.51 -10.12 -12.00
C ALA A 97 -16.45 -9.12 -12.47
N LEU A 98 -16.58 -8.57 -13.69
CA LEU A 98 -15.62 -7.62 -14.24
C LEU A 98 -15.71 -6.28 -13.51
N ARG A 99 -16.92 -5.71 -13.37
CA ARG A 99 -17.11 -4.46 -12.62
C ARG A 99 -16.69 -4.60 -11.16
N THR A 100 -17.08 -5.72 -10.53
CA THR A 100 -16.72 -5.98 -9.13
C THR A 100 -15.21 -6.09 -8.94
N SER A 101 -14.50 -6.71 -9.89
CA SER A 101 -13.03 -6.83 -9.82
C SER A 101 -12.32 -5.49 -10.04
N LEU A 102 -12.80 -4.68 -10.97
CA LEU A 102 -12.26 -3.33 -11.22
C LEU A 102 -12.47 -2.41 -10.02
N ILE A 103 -13.65 -2.44 -9.40
CA ILE A 103 -13.92 -1.73 -8.15
C ILE A 103 -12.96 -2.21 -7.08
N GLY A 104 -12.88 -3.53 -6.85
CA GLY A 104 -11.97 -4.15 -5.89
C GLY A 104 -10.49 -3.75 -6.05
N ALA A 105 -10.04 -3.56 -7.29
CA ALA A 105 -8.66 -3.17 -7.59
C ALA A 105 -8.40 -1.66 -7.57
N ALA A 106 -9.44 -0.82 -7.59
CA ALA A 106 -9.32 0.63 -7.67
C ALA A 106 -8.45 1.25 -6.56
N PRO A 107 -8.54 0.81 -5.28
CA PRO A 107 -7.70 1.36 -4.22
C PRO A 107 -6.20 1.09 -4.43
N LEU A 108 -5.86 -0.13 -4.86
CA LEU A 108 -4.47 -0.50 -5.13
C LEU A 108 -3.88 0.36 -6.24
N PHE A 109 -4.60 0.52 -7.36
CA PHE A 109 -4.13 1.33 -8.48
C PHE A 109 -4.03 2.82 -8.12
N SER A 110 -5.01 3.34 -7.38
CA SER A 110 -5.01 4.75 -6.95
C SER A 110 -3.91 5.03 -5.92
N GLY A 111 -3.67 4.10 -5.00
CA GLY A 111 -2.57 4.15 -4.04
C GLY A 111 -1.21 4.13 -4.74
N ILE A 112 -0.98 3.17 -5.65
CA ILE A 112 0.26 3.11 -6.45
C ILE A 112 0.47 4.40 -7.25
N ALA A 113 -0.58 4.91 -7.90
CA ALA A 113 -0.50 6.15 -8.66
C ALA A 113 -0.13 7.34 -7.75
N ALA A 114 -0.73 7.44 -6.57
CA ALA A 114 -0.41 8.48 -5.59
C ALA A 114 1.03 8.36 -5.09
N LEU A 115 1.52 7.14 -4.79
CA LEU A 115 2.89 6.91 -4.34
C LEU A 115 3.91 7.29 -5.41
N ILE A 116 3.68 6.93 -6.67
CA ILE A 116 4.55 7.31 -7.79
C ILE A 116 4.53 8.83 -7.98
N LEU A 117 3.36 9.46 -7.94
CA LEU A 117 3.22 10.91 -8.11
C LEU A 117 3.94 11.68 -7.01
N ILE A 118 3.71 11.33 -5.74
CA ILE A 118 4.38 11.96 -4.60
C ILE A 118 5.89 11.69 -4.68
N GLY A 119 6.30 10.45 -4.97
CA GLY A 119 7.70 10.11 -5.14
C GLY A 119 8.38 10.96 -6.22
N ALA A 120 7.75 11.10 -7.39
CA ALA A 120 8.30 11.86 -8.50
C ALA A 120 8.38 13.37 -8.21
N LEU A 121 7.33 13.94 -7.59
CA LEU A 121 7.23 15.39 -7.37
C LEU A 121 7.96 15.88 -6.12
N VAL A 122 8.07 15.05 -5.08
CA VAL A 122 8.58 15.45 -3.76
C VAL A 122 9.93 14.81 -3.44
N PHE A 123 10.11 13.54 -3.77
CA PHE A 123 11.26 12.74 -3.32
C PHE A 123 12.30 12.46 -4.42
N ASP A 124 12.20 13.13 -5.57
CA ASP A 124 13.09 12.94 -6.72
C ASP A 124 13.26 11.44 -7.07
N LEU A 125 12.13 10.74 -7.19
CA LEU A 125 12.09 9.28 -7.40
C LEU A 125 12.84 8.84 -8.67
N GLY A 126 12.98 9.72 -9.66
CA GLY A 126 13.80 9.47 -10.85
C GLY A 126 15.28 9.27 -10.50
N SER A 127 15.84 10.08 -9.60
CA SER A 127 17.21 9.88 -9.13
C SER A 127 17.39 8.58 -8.32
N MET A 128 16.37 8.21 -7.54
CA MET A 128 16.37 6.96 -6.78
C MET A 128 16.32 5.75 -7.73
N GLN A 129 15.51 5.85 -8.78
CA GLN A 129 15.44 4.85 -9.84
C GLN A 129 16.80 4.67 -10.54
N LEU A 130 17.52 5.76 -10.84
CA LEU A 130 18.87 5.71 -11.42
C LEU A 130 19.86 5.05 -10.46
N ALA A 131 19.89 5.46 -9.18
CA ALA A 131 20.77 4.85 -8.18
C ALA A 131 20.53 3.35 -7.99
N LEU A 132 19.26 2.91 -8.03
CA LEU A 132 18.88 1.50 -8.01
C LEU A 132 19.27 0.77 -9.30
N ALA A 133 19.18 1.41 -10.45
CA ALA A 133 19.57 0.84 -11.74
C ALA A 133 21.10 0.67 -11.85
N ASP A 134 21.86 1.60 -11.29
CA ASP A 134 23.32 1.59 -11.27
C ASP A 134 23.90 0.65 -10.19
N GLY A 135 23.04 0.10 -9.31
CA GLY A 135 23.46 -0.76 -8.20
C GLY A 135 24.28 -0.04 -7.12
N SER A 136 24.22 1.30 -7.08
CA SER A 136 24.98 2.12 -6.15
C SER A 136 24.29 2.16 -4.78
N THR A 137 24.70 1.26 -3.88
CA THR A 137 24.17 1.23 -2.50
C THR A 137 24.37 2.57 -1.79
N GLN A 138 25.52 3.20 -1.97
CA GLN A 138 25.80 4.51 -1.38
C GLN A 138 24.86 5.59 -1.93
N GLY A 139 24.65 5.60 -3.26
CA GLY A 139 23.73 6.54 -3.90
C GLY A 139 22.30 6.38 -3.39
N VAL A 140 21.83 5.15 -3.18
CA VAL A 140 20.50 4.91 -2.60
C VAL A 140 20.43 5.41 -1.16
N ILE A 141 21.41 5.08 -0.32
CA ILE A 141 21.45 5.51 1.08
C ILE A 141 21.48 7.04 1.20
N ASP A 142 22.31 7.71 0.41
CA ASP A 142 22.44 9.18 0.45
C ASP A 142 21.11 9.86 0.12
N ARG A 143 20.36 9.33 -0.85
CA ARG A 143 19.03 9.85 -1.21
C ARG A 143 18.01 9.61 -0.10
N LEU A 144 18.01 8.42 0.51
CA LEU A 144 17.10 8.11 1.62
C LEU A 144 17.39 8.99 2.86
N LEU A 145 18.66 9.23 3.18
CA LEU A 145 19.04 10.09 4.30
C LEU A 145 18.82 11.58 4.03
N ALA A 146 18.68 11.98 2.77
CA ALA A 146 18.34 13.35 2.38
C ALA A 146 16.82 13.63 2.47
N LEU A 147 15.96 12.61 2.48
CA LEU A 147 14.49 12.78 2.50
C LEU A 147 14.00 13.77 3.58
N PRO A 148 14.45 13.69 4.85
CA PRO A 148 13.95 14.59 5.90
C PRO A 148 14.37 16.05 5.75
N ARG A 149 15.34 16.34 4.86
CA ARG A 149 15.90 17.68 4.67
C ARG A 149 15.10 18.53 3.69
N ALA A 150 14.24 17.92 2.88
CA ALA A 150 13.37 18.65 1.96
C ALA A 150 12.24 19.38 2.73
N THR A 151 11.82 20.54 2.22
CA THR A 151 10.71 21.32 2.76
C THR A 151 9.42 20.49 2.75
N ASP A 152 8.66 20.52 3.84
CA ASP A 152 7.42 19.75 4.04
C ASP A 152 7.56 18.22 3.92
N SER A 153 8.79 17.70 3.91
CA SER A 153 9.08 16.27 3.71
C SER A 153 8.35 15.38 4.71
N TRP A 154 8.21 15.81 5.97
CA TRP A 154 7.52 15.05 7.02
C TRP A 154 6.04 14.83 6.75
N LEU A 155 5.33 15.83 6.19
CA LEU A 155 3.92 15.68 5.83
C LEU A 155 3.79 14.65 4.71
N TRP A 156 4.65 14.73 3.68
CA TRP A 156 4.63 13.80 2.56
C TRP A 156 5.06 12.39 2.95
N ILE A 157 6.04 12.24 3.84
CA ILE A 157 6.43 10.95 4.43
C ILE A 157 5.23 10.34 5.16
N TYR A 158 4.51 11.14 5.96
CA TYR A 158 3.29 10.70 6.64
C TYR A 158 2.19 10.28 5.65
N ILE A 159 1.94 11.06 4.59
CA ILE A 159 0.93 10.73 3.58
C ILE A 159 1.31 9.45 2.82
N VAL A 160 2.56 9.30 2.40
CA VAL A 160 3.07 8.07 1.76
C VAL A 160 2.88 6.87 2.70
N PHE A 161 3.27 7.01 3.96
CA PHE A 161 3.06 5.99 4.98
C PHE A 161 1.59 5.60 5.13
N ALA A 162 0.68 6.58 5.26
CA ALA A 162 -0.73 6.32 5.44
C ALA A 162 -1.35 5.63 4.21
N ILE A 163 -1.02 6.09 2.99
CA ILE A 163 -1.50 5.49 1.74
C ILE A 163 -0.98 4.06 1.59
N ALA A 164 0.32 3.86 1.79
CA ALA A 164 0.94 2.56 1.60
C ALA A 164 0.38 1.49 2.53
N ASN A 165 0.18 1.85 3.80
CA ASN A 165 -0.38 0.97 4.84
C ASN A 165 -1.93 0.97 4.84
N SER A 166 -2.57 1.31 3.73
CA SER A 166 -4.03 1.25 3.60
C SER A 166 -4.52 0.90 2.19
N MET A 167 -3.66 0.93 1.16
CA MET A 167 -4.05 0.67 -0.23
C MET A 167 -4.19 -0.81 -0.61
N MET A 168 -3.71 -1.74 0.23
CA MET A 168 -3.74 -3.16 -0.10
C MET A 168 -5.18 -3.69 -0.08
N PRO A 169 -5.57 -4.48 -1.10
CA PRO A 169 -6.95 -4.94 -1.22
C PRO A 169 -7.24 -5.99 -0.15
N SER A 170 -8.42 -5.88 0.45
CA SER A 170 -8.93 -6.81 1.44
C SER A 170 -9.45 -8.11 0.80
N SER A 171 -9.82 -9.09 1.62
CA SER A 171 -10.44 -10.34 1.12
C SER A 171 -11.77 -10.10 0.40
N SER A 172 -12.52 -9.06 0.77
CA SER A 172 -13.74 -8.68 0.03
C SER A 172 -13.42 -8.06 -1.32
N ASP A 173 -12.32 -7.30 -1.41
CA ASP A 173 -11.93 -6.59 -2.63
C ASP A 173 -11.44 -7.55 -3.72
N THR A 174 -10.82 -8.66 -3.32
CA THR A 174 -10.26 -9.67 -4.24
C THR A 174 -11.21 -10.83 -4.54
N GLN A 175 -12.41 -10.86 -3.95
CA GLN A 175 -13.34 -11.99 -4.07
C GLN A 175 -13.70 -12.33 -5.52
N SER A 176 -13.83 -11.32 -6.39
CA SER A 176 -14.22 -11.51 -7.80
C SER A 176 -13.04 -11.65 -8.76
N TRP A 177 -11.80 -11.54 -8.27
CA TRP A 177 -10.60 -11.56 -9.11
C TRP A 177 -10.31 -12.91 -9.78
N PRO A 178 -10.47 -14.09 -9.12
CA PRO A 178 -10.09 -15.36 -9.73
C PRO A 178 -10.64 -15.61 -11.15
N PRO A 179 -11.95 -15.41 -11.45
CA PRO A 179 -12.46 -15.59 -12.81
C PRO A 179 -11.89 -14.55 -13.79
N VAL A 180 -11.67 -13.31 -13.36
CA VAL A 180 -11.13 -12.24 -14.22
C VAL A 180 -9.65 -12.48 -14.54
N ILE A 181 -8.86 -12.85 -13.54
CA ILE A 181 -7.44 -13.22 -13.71
C ILE A 181 -7.33 -14.44 -14.63
N GLY A 182 -8.19 -15.46 -14.43
CA GLY A 182 -8.23 -16.63 -15.30
C GLY A 182 -8.50 -16.27 -16.76
N PHE A 183 -9.49 -15.41 -17.01
CA PHE A 183 -9.79 -14.91 -18.35
C PHE A 183 -8.60 -14.15 -18.97
N ILE A 184 -7.99 -13.21 -18.22
CA ILE A 184 -6.83 -12.44 -18.70
C ILE A 184 -5.66 -13.36 -19.02
N ALA A 185 -5.40 -14.38 -18.18
CA ALA A 185 -4.31 -15.32 -18.39
C ALA A 185 -4.52 -16.15 -19.66
N ILE A 186 -5.72 -16.69 -19.88
CA ILE A 186 -6.06 -17.47 -21.07
C ILE A 186 -5.97 -16.60 -22.33
N PHE A 187 -6.54 -15.40 -22.29
CA PHE A 187 -6.51 -14.47 -23.41
C PHE A 187 -5.08 -14.02 -23.74
N GLY A 188 -4.28 -13.69 -22.72
CA GLY A 188 -2.87 -13.35 -22.87
C GLY A 188 -2.05 -14.51 -23.46
N ALA A 189 -2.28 -15.73 -23.03
CA ALA A 189 -1.63 -16.92 -23.61
C ALA A 189 -2.01 -17.10 -25.08
N ALA A 190 -3.28 -16.92 -25.44
CA ALA A 190 -3.73 -16.97 -26.83
C ALA A 190 -3.07 -15.88 -27.69
N LEU A 191 -2.97 -14.65 -27.19
CA LEU A 191 -2.27 -13.56 -27.88
C LEU A 191 -0.78 -13.84 -28.07
N LEU A 192 -0.11 -14.46 -27.09
CA LEU A 192 1.30 -14.84 -27.22
C LEU A 192 1.50 -15.96 -28.24
N LEU A 193 0.56 -16.91 -28.34
CA LEU A 193 0.60 -17.97 -29.35
C LEU A 193 0.46 -17.40 -30.77
N VAL A 194 -0.37 -16.36 -30.95
CA VAL A 194 -0.61 -15.73 -32.26
C VAL A 194 0.46 -14.70 -32.62
N GLY A 195 0.82 -13.82 -31.69
CA GLY A 195 1.75 -12.72 -31.90
C GLY A 195 3.23 -13.10 -31.75
N GLY A 196 3.52 -14.29 -31.22
CA GLY A 196 4.86 -14.80 -31.02
C GLY A 196 5.74 -13.87 -30.17
N THR A 197 7.06 -13.89 -30.42
CA THR A 197 8.04 -13.04 -29.71
C THR A 197 7.92 -11.56 -30.04
N GLY A 198 7.25 -11.19 -31.13
CA GLY A 198 7.04 -9.79 -31.53
C GLY A 198 6.13 -9.02 -30.57
N LEU A 199 5.12 -9.68 -29.99
CA LEU A 199 4.30 -9.07 -28.94
C LEU A 199 5.10 -8.83 -27.66
N ILE A 200 5.96 -9.78 -27.30
CA ILE A 200 6.83 -9.67 -26.11
C ILE A 200 7.81 -8.51 -26.28
N SER A 201 8.46 -8.39 -27.44
CA SER A 201 9.41 -7.30 -27.68
C SER A 201 8.75 -5.92 -27.71
N ALA A 202 7.49 -5.82 -28.14
CA ALA A 202 6.73 -4.57 -28.10
C ALA A 202 6.36 -4.14 -26.67
N VAL A 203 6.02 -5.09 -25.79
CA VAL A 203 5.56 -4.80 -24.41
C VAL A 203 6.71 -4.74 -23.40
N ALA A 204 7.80 -5.46 -23.66
CA ALA A 204 8.94 -5.58 -22.76
C ALA A 204 9.51 -4.24 -22.25
N PRO A 205 9.74 -3.20 -23.07
CA PRO A 205 10.26 -1.92 -22.60
C PRO A 205 9.31 -1.25 -21.61
N PHE A 206 8.02 -1.20 -21.92
CA PHE A 206 7.00 -0.62 -21.04
C PHE A 206 6.92 -1.36 -19.71
N ALA A 207 6.90 -2.70 -19.74
CA ALA A 207 6.88 -3.51 -18.53
C ALA A 207 8.13 -3.31 -17.67
N GLN A 208 9.29 -3.15 -18.31
CA GLN A 208 10.55 -2.88 -17.62
C GLN A 208 10.55 -1.50 -16.96
N ASP A 209 10.08 -0.46 -17.64
CA ASP A 209 10.01 0.89 -17.08
C ASP A 209 9.02 0.97 -15.92
N ALA A 210 7.83 0.37 -16.08
CA ALA A 210 6.86 0.23 -15.00
C ALA A 210 7.48 -0.47 -13.79
N ALA A 211 8.16 -1.61 -13.99
CA ALA A 211 8.81 -2.35 -12.91
C ALA A 211 9.88 -1.50 -12.20
N ARG A 212 10.65 -0.68 -12.92
CA ARG A 212 11.65 0.23 -12.31
C ARG A 212 11.00 1.29 -11.43
N TRP A 213 9.96 1.96 -11.93
CA TRP A 213 9.24 2.99 -11.17
C TRP A 213 8.57 2.41 -9.92
N LEU A 214 7.93 1.25 -10.06
CA LEU A 214 7.32 0.54 -8.93
C LEU A 214 8.36 0.07 -7.92
N THR A 215 9.52 -0.43 -8.37
CA THR A 215 10.62 -0.82 -7.49
C THR A 215 11.09 0.38 -6.65
N ALA A 216 11.30 1.54 -7.26
CA ALA A 216 11.72 2.73 -6.55
C ALA A 216 10.66 3.18 -5.52
N ALA A 217 9.38 3.24 -5.92
CA ALA A 217 8.30 3.64 -5.04
C ALA A 217 8.12 2.69 -3.84
N PHE A 218 8.17 1.37 -4.07
CA PHE A 218 8.07 0.38 -3.00
C PHE A 218 9.32 0.31 -2.13
N ALA A 219 10.51 0.52 -2.68
CA ALA A 219 11.74 0.61 -1.90
C ALA A 219 11.72 1.81 -0.96
N LEU A 220 11.27 2.98 -1.45
CA LEU A 220 11.08 4.18 -0.64
C LEU A 220 10.06 3.95 0.49
N THR A 221 8.92 3.35 0.14
CA THR A 221 7.87 3.00 1.09
C THR A 221 8.36 2.05 2.17
N ALA A 222 9.05 0.97 1.77
CA ALA A 222 9.62 0.00 2.70
C ALA A 222 10.66 0.63 3.64
N PHE A 223 11.46 1.59 3.15
CA PHE A 223 12.37 2.35 4.00
C PHE A 223 11.62 3.18 5.04
N ILE A 224 10.57 3.90 4.62
CA ILE A 224 9.72 4.69 5.54
C ILE A 224 9.10 3.78 6.61
N ASP A 225 8.53 2.64 6.20
CA ASP A 225 7.92 1.68 7.13
C ASP A 225 8.94 1.10 8.12
N LEU A 226 10.16 0.80 7.68
CA LEU A 226 11.22 0.30 8.55
C LEU A 226 11.57 1.33 9.64
N VAL A 227 11.72 2.61 9.25
CA VAL A 227 11.99 3.71 10.18
C VAL A 227 10.84 3.89 11.17
N VAL A 228 9.60 3.86 10.69
CA VAL A 228 8.40 3.97 11.55
C VAL A 228 8.28 2.79 12.50
N ILE A 229 8.50 1.55 12.04
CA ILE A 229 8.50 0.36 12.89
C ILE A 229 9.56 0.49 13.98
N ALA A 230 10.78 0.91 13.64
CA ALA A 230 11.84 1.12 14.62
C ALA A 230 11.43 2.15 15.69
N ALA A 231 10.85 3.27 15.27
CA ALA A 231 10.33 4.30 16.18
C ALA A 231 9.20 3.77 17.08
N LEU A 232 8.25 3.02 16.52
CA LEU A 232 7.14 2.43 17.29
C LEU A 232 7.62 1.37 18.29
N VAL A 233 8.64 0.57 17.94
CA VAL A 233 9.24 -0.41 18.86
C VAL A 233 9.91 0.29 20.03
N LEU A 234 10.69 1.35 19.77
CA LEU A 234 11.33 2.14 20.82
C LEU A 234 10.27 2.78 21.73
N LEU A 235 9.24 3.39 21.14
CA LEU A 235 8.14 4.01 21.88
C LEU A 235 7.39 2.99 22.75
N ALA A 236 7.03 1.83 22.21
CA ALA A 236 6.36 0.77 22.96
C ALA A 236 7.22 0.30 24.16
N ARG A 237 8.53 0.11 23.96
CA ARG A 237 9.46 -0.25 25.04
C ARG A 237 9.54 0.83 26.12
N SER A 238 9.64 2.10 25.73
CA SER A 238 9.65 3.22 26.68
C SER A 238 8.37 3.28 27.50
N ILE A 239 7.20 3.12 26.87
CA ILE A 239 5.91 3.12 27.59
C ILE A 239 5.83 1.92 28.54
N ALA A 240 6.25 0.74 28.10
CA ALA A 240 6.24 -0.47 28.93
C ALA A 240 7.15 -0.33 30.16
N LEU A 241 8.34 0.27 30.00
CA LEU A 241 9.26 0.54 31.09
C LEU A 241 8.70 1.55 32.09
N LEU A 242 8.03 2.61 31.62
CA LEU A 242 7.48 3.66 32.48
C LEU A 242 6.18 3.25 33.18
N THR A 243 5.34 2.44 32.54
CA THR A 243 4.00 2.09 33.05
C THR A 243 3.88 0.69 33.63
N GLY A 244 4.87 -0.19 33.39
CA GLY A 244 4.81 -1.61 33.73
C GLY A 244 3.80 -2.44 32.91
N ARG A 245 3.08 -1.81 31.97
CA ARG A 245 2.06 -2.48 31.14
C ARG A 245 2.71 -3.32 30.04
N ARG A 246 2.07 -4.44 29.68
CA ARG A 246 2.44 -5.30 28.55
C ARG A 246 1.19 -5.65 27.74
N VAL A 247 1.36 -5.77 26.43
CA VAL A 247 0.29 -6.22 25.51
C VAL A 247 0.60 -7.65 25.10
N GLU A 248 -0.31 -8.56 25.42
CA GLU A 248 -0.30 -9.93 24.88
C GLU A 248 -1.28 -10.02 23.72
N PHE A 249 -0.75 -10.23 22.52
CA PHE A 249 -1.57 -10.59 21.36
C PHE A 249 -1.96 -12.05 21.49
N LYS A 250 -3.26 -12.32 21.64
CA LYS A 250 -3.84 -13.67 21.54
C LYS A 250 -4.14 -14.02 20.09
#